data_AF-D9XGB4-F1
#
_entry.id   AF-D9XGB4-F1
#
_cell.length_a   1.000
_cell.length_b   1.000
_cell.length_c   1.000
_cell.angle_alpha   90.00
_cell.angle_beta   90.00
_cell.angle_gamma   90.00
#
_symmetry.space_group_name_H-M   'P 1'
#
loop_
_entity.id
_entity.type
_entity.pdbx_description
1 polymer ?
#
loop_
_entity_poly.entity_id
_entity_poly.type
_entity_poly.pdbx_seq_one_letter_code
_entity_poly.pdbx_strand_id
1 'polypeptide(L)'
;MTRLPVTELGPRFGAEINGIDLGRLDDGQVLAVREALVAYKVLFVRGQHTLDDAAQIEFGRRLGEVTVGHPVHDSGDVAQEVYALDSQDNGFADVWHTDVTFVRRPPAISVLRAVVLPPSGGDTNWADSQLAYESLSPGLRAYVDTLTAVPRRQPRVRLLPRPAPSG
;
A
#
# COMPACT_ATOMS: atom_id res chain seq x y z
N MET A 1 -6.21 25.25 -3.04
CA MET A 1 -6.01 23.88 -2.53
C MET A 1 -7.35 23.19 -2.56
N THR A 2 -7.49 22.12 -3.34
CA THR A 2 -8.73 21.33 -3.40
C THR A 2 -8.90 20.58 -2.09
N ARG A 3 -10.00 20.81 -1.37
CA ARG A 3 -10.26 20.15 -0.09
C ARG A 3 -11.06 18.88 -0.34
N LEU A 4 -10.46 17.72 -0.02
CA LEU A 4 -11.18 16.45 -0.03
C LEU A 4 -12.04 16.33 1.24
N PRO A 5 -13.27 15.78 1.14
CA PRO A 5 -14.11 15.49 2.29
C PRO A 5 -13.60 14.23 3.02
N VAL A 6 -12.75 14.46 4.00
CA VAL A 6 -12.04 13.41 4.76
C VAL A 6 -12.69 13.19 6.12
N THR A 7 -12.93 11.92 6.47
CA THR A 7 -13.27 11.46 7.82
C THR A 7 -12.10 10.66 8.37
N GLU A 8 -11.45 11.13 9.44
CA GLU A 8 -10.35 10.42 10.08
C GLU A 8 -10.86 9.17 10.82
N LEU A 9 -10.12 8.06 10.69
CA LEU A 9 -10.41 6.80 11.42
C LEU A 9 -9.55 6.67 12.68
N GLY A 10 -8.42 7.39 12.73
CA GLY A 10 -7.52 7.45 13.88
C GLY A 10 -6.57 8.65 13.78
N PRO A 11 -5.82 8.96 14.86
CA PRO A 11 -4.95 10.12 14.90
C PRO A 11 -3.82 10.01 13.87
N ARG A 12 -3.98 10.71 12.73
CA ARG A 12 -3.03 10.69 11.59
C ARG A 12 -2.76 9.30 11.00
N PHE A 13 -3.67 8.35 11.21
CA PHE A 13 -3.61 7.00 10.64
C PHE A 13 -5.01 6.51 10.26
N GLY A 14 -5.19 6.20 8.99
CA GLY A 14 -6.46 5.79 8.40
C GLY A 14 -7.43 6.95 8.20
N ALA A 15 -7.98 7.06 7.00
CA ALA A 15 -9.03 8.02 6.70
C ALA A 15 -9.96 7.52 5.59
N GLU A 16 -11.23 7.90 5.65
CA GLU A 16 -12.22 7.70 4.59
C GLU A 16 -12.39 8.98 3.77
N ILE A 17 -12.30 8.89 2.43
CA ILE A 17 -12.61 9.98 1.52
C ILE A 17 -14.01 9.75 0.93
N ASN A 18 -14.89 10.72 1.14
CA ASN A 18 -16.31 10.59 0.84
C ASN A 18 -16.69 11.28 -0.49
N GLY A 19 -17.73 10.81 -1.16
CA GLY A 19 -18.35 11.56 -2.27
C GLY A 19 -17.43 11.88 -3.45
N ILE A 20 -16.37 11.09 -3.66
CA ILE A 20 -15.49 11.18 -4.84
C ILE A 20 -15.62 9.93 -5.71
N ASP A 21 -15.34 10.09 -7.00
CA ASP A 21 -15.21 8.99 -7.97
C ASP A 21 -13.76 8.97 -8.47
N LEU A 22 -13.03 7.89 -8.15
CA LEU A 22 -11.62 7.73 -8.49
C LEU A 22 -11.38 7.75 -10.00
N GLY A 23 -12.35 7.32 -10.81
CA GLY A 23 -12.27 7.33 -12.27
C GLY A 23 -12.46 8.72 -12.89
N ARG A 24 -12.86 9.73 -12.11
CA ARG A 24 -13.26 11.06 -12.62
C ARG A 24 -12.57 12.24 -11.92
N LEU A 25 -11.52 11.99 -11.15
CA LEU A 25 -10.81 13.04 -10.43
C LEU A 25 -10.12 14.02 -11.39
N ASP A 26 -10.06 15.29 -11.06
CA ASP A 26 -9.11 16.22 -11.68
C ASP A 26 -7.70 16.09 -11.08
N ASP A 27 -6.70 16.72 -11.70
CA ASP A 27 -5.30 16.59 -11.26
C ASP A 27 -5.07 17.19 -9.86
N GLY A 28 -5.82 18.23 -9.50
CA GLY A 28 -5.77 18.83 -8.17
C GLY A 28 -6.33 17.89 -7.10
N GLN A 29 -7.39 17.14 -7.43
CA GLN A 29 -7.95 16.10 -6.57
C GLN A 29 -7.00 14.91 -6.43
N VAL A 30 -6.35 14.46 -7.51
CA VAL A 30 -5.34 13.38 -7.42
C VAL A 30 -4.17 13.79 -6.54
N LEU A 31 -3.67 15.02 -6.68
CA LEU A 31 -2.63 15.54 -5.81
C LEU A 31 -3.09 15.54 -4.34
N ALA A 32 -4.32 16.01 -4.07
CA ALA A 32 -4.88 16.00 -2.72
C ALA A 32 -5.04 14.57 -2.16
N VAL A 33 -5.38 13.58 -2.99
CA VAL A 33 -5.44 12.16 -2.58
C VAL A 33 -4.04 11.66 -2.22
N ARG A 34 -3.03 12.00 -3.01
CA ARG A 34 -1.64 11.62 -2.73
C ARG A 34 -1.13 12.26 -1.43
N GLU A 35 -1.42 13.53 -1.20
CA GLU A 35 -1.08 14.22 0.05
C GLU A 35 -1.80 13.59 1.26
N ALA A 36 -3.10 13.28 1.11
CA ALA A 36 -3.87 12.59 2.14
C ALA A 36 -3.30 11.19 2.43
N LEU A 37 -2.83 10.46 1.41
CA LEU A 37 -2.23 9.13 1.59
C LEU A 37 -0.94 9.22 2.40
N VAL A 38 -0.10 10.23 2.14
CA VAL A 38 1.12 10.46 2.94
C VAL A 38 0.76 10.84 4.38
N ALA A 39 -0.28 11.65 4.57
CA ALA A 39 -0.71 12.08 5.89
C ALA A 39 -1.28 10.94 6.74
N TYR A 40 -2.21 10.15 6.17
CA TYR A 40 -2.99 9.13 6.89
C TYR A 40 -2.51 7.69 6.66
N LYS A 41 -1.51 7.46 5.82
CA LYS A 41 -0.89 6.16 5.48
C LYS A 41 -1.79 5.18 4.71
N VAL A 42 -3.07 5.12 5.03
CA VAL A 42 -4.09 4.31 4.35
C VAL A 42 -5.37 5.11 4.18
N LEU A 43 -5.96 5.01 2.99
CA LEU A 43 -7.19 5.69 2.62
C LEU A 43 -8.25 4.69 2.17
N PHE A 44 -9.49 4.93 2.57
CA PHE A 44 -10.66 4.18 2.13
C PHE A 44 -11.55 5.07 1.28
N VAL A 45 -11.96 4.59 0.11
CA VAL A 45 -12.89 5.31 -0.76
C VAL A 45 -14.04 4.36 -1.09
N ARG A 46 -15.23 4.69 -0.59
CA ARG A 46 -16.43 3.86 -0.78
C ARG A 46 -17.21 4.29 -2.02
N GLY A 47 -18.17 3.46 -2.43
CA GLY A 47 -19.10 3.79 -3.53
C GLY A 47 -18.50 3.74 -4.94
N GLN A 48 -17.35 3.07 -5.12
CA GLN A 48 -16.66 2.96 -6.42
C GLN A 48 -17.26 1.87 -7.32
N HIS A 49 -18.59 1.87 -7.49
CA HIS A 49 -19.32 0.80 -8.20
C HIS A 49 -19.01 0.73 -9.70
N THR A 50 -18.51 1.81 -10.29
CA THR A 50 -18.19 1.92 -11.72
C THR A 50 -16.70 1.76 -12.01
N LEU A 51 -15.87 1.51 -10.99
CA LEU A 51 -14.42 1.42 -11.13
C LEU A 51 -14.01 0.02 -11.60
N ASP A 52 -13.76 -0.15 -12.89
CA ASP A 52 -13.22 -1.37 -13.49
C ASP A 52 -11.67 -1.41 -13.46
N ASP A 53 -11.09 -2.48 -14.00
CA ASP A 53 -9.62 -2.68 -13.99
C ASP A 53 -8.90 -1.58 -14.78
N ALA A 54 -9.46 -1.17 -15.92
CA ALA A 54 -8.88 -0.13 -16.76
C ALA A 54 -8.86 1.21 -16.02
N ALA A 55 -9.95 1.57 -15.35
CA ALA A 55 -10.05 2.79 -14.55
C ALA A 55 -9.16 2.73 -13.30
N GLN A 56 -9.02 1.57 -12.65
CA GLN A 56 -8.09 1.38 -11.53
C GLN A 56 -6.63 1.56 -11.97
N ILE A 57 -6.24 1.01 -13.12
CA ILE A 57 -4.89 1.18 -13.67
C ILE A 57 -4.65 2.66 -14.01
N GLU A 58 -5.61 3.33 -14.64
CA GLU A 58 -5.48 4.75 -14.98
C GLU A 58 -5.35 5.62 -13.73
N PHE A 59 -6.16 5.37 -12.70
CA PHE A 59 -5.99 6.04 -11.41
C PHE A 59 -4.60 5.78 -10.81
N GLY A 60 -4.09 4.55 -10.88
CA GLY A 60 -2.73 4.19 -10.49
C GLY A 60 -1.66 5.00 -11.24
N ARG A 61 -1.80 5.15 -12.56
CA ARG A 61 -0.89 5.96 -13.41
C ARG A 61 -0.84 7.42 -13.01
N ARG A 62 -1.94 7.94 -12.48
CA ARG A 62 -2.03 9.32 -11.98
C ARG A 62 -1.39 9.49 -10.59
N LEU A 63 -1.17 8.41 -9.85
CA LEU A 63 -0.42 8.41 -8.58
C LEU A 63 1.10 8.18 -8.79
N GLY A 64 1.50 7.53 -9.89
CA GLY A 64 2.90 7.26 -10.23
C GLY A 64 3.07 6.23 -11.36
N GLU A 65 4.31 5.78 -11.58
CA GLU A 65 4.61 4.68 -12.52
C GLU A 65 3.98 3.37 -12.01
N VAL A 66 3.08 2.77 -12.80
CA VAL A 66 2.43 1.50 -12.47
C VAL A 66 3.36 0.34 -12.81
N THR A 67 3.57 -0.55 -11.84
CA THR A 67 4.35 -1.77 -12.02
C THR A 67 3.50 -2.86 -12.66
N VAL A 68 4.14 -3.95 -13.12
CA VAL A 68 3.42 -5.22 -13.27
C VAL A 68 2.78 -5.61 -11.93
N GLY A 69 1.63 -6.27 -11.96
CA GLY A 69 0.82 -6.56 -10.78
C GLY A 69 1.61 -7.29 -9.69
N HIS A 70 2.40 -8.28 -10.08
CA HIS A 70 3.34 -8.93 -9.17
C HIS A 70 4.52 -9.54 -9.95
N PRO A 71 5.78 -9.43 -9.47
CA PRO A 71 6.95 -9.84 -10.26
C PRO A 71 7.08 -11.35 -10.49
N VAL A 72 6.34 -12.17 -9.73
CA VAL A 72 6.49 -13.65 -9.73
C VAL A 72 5.15 -14.38 -9.67
N HIS A 73 4.03 -13.68 -9.78
CA HIS A 73 2.71 -14.30 -9.78
C HIS A 73 2.01 -13.94 -11.08
N ASP A 74 1.43 -14.95 -11.72
CA ASP A 74 0.65 -14.81 -12.94
C ASP A 74 -0.82 -14.75 -12.55
N SER A 75 -1.47 -13.63 -12.87
CA SER A 75 -2.89 -13.41 -12.55
C SER A 75 -3.83 -13.86 -13.68
N GLY A 76 -3.32 -14.58 -14.68
CA GLY A 76 -4.13 -15.15 -15.75
C GLY A 76 -4.71 -14.07 -16.67
N ASP A 77 -6.01 -14.15 -16.95
CA ASP A 77 -6.71 -13.34 -17.95
C ASP A 77 -7.10 -11.92 -17.44
N VAL A 78 -6.22 -11.28 -16.67
CA VAL A 78 -6.35 -9.86 -16.28
C VAL A 78 -5.23 -9.03 -16.89
N ALA A 79 -5.37 -7.70 -16.88
CA ALA A 79 -4.31 -6.81 -17.33
C ALA A 79 -3.02 -7.06 -16.52
N GLN A 80 -1.86 -7.00 -17.17
CA GLN A 80 -0.55 -7.29 -16.56
C GLN A 80 -0.21 -6.41 -15.35
N GLU A 81 -0.81 -5.21 -15.25
CA GLU A 81 -0.68 -4.28 -14.13
C GLU A 81 -1.53 -4.67 -12.91
N VAL A 82 -2.47 -5.60 -13.08
CA VAL A 82 -3.40 -6.05 -12.04
C VAL A 82 -2.89 -7.35 -11.44
N TYR A 83 -2.82 -7.38 -10.11
CA TYR A 83 -2.65 -8.61 -9.35
C TYR A 83 -4.02 -9.09 -8.87
N ALA A 84 -4.51 -10.18 -9.46
CA ALA A 84 -5.74 -10.84 -9.03
C ALA A 84 -5.49 -11.63 -7.74
N LEU A 85 -5.99 -11.11 -6.62
CA LEU A 85 -5.93 -11.79 -5.33
C LEU A 85 -7.18 -12.67 -5.14
N ASP A 86 -7.05 -13.96 -5.47
CA ASP A 86 -8.12 -14.95 -5.27
C ASP A 86 -7.80 -15.89 -4.11
N SER A 87 -8.69 -15.90 -3.11
CA SER A 87 -8.61 -16.80 -1.96
C SER A 87 -8.79 -18.28 -2.32
N GLN A 88 -9.40 -18.60 -3.48
CA GLN A 88 -9.55 -19.98 -3.96
C GLN A 88 -8.23 -20.55 -4.50
N ASP A 89 -7.31 -19.69 -4.97
CA ASP A 89 -6.01 -20.07 -5.54
C ASP A 89 -4.88 -20.04 -4.49
N ASN A 90 -5.23 -20.24 -3.22
CA ASN A 90 -4.31 -20.20 -2.09
C ASN A 90 -3.62 -18.84 -1.89
N GLY A 91 -4.25 -17.76 -2.39
CA GLY A 91 -3.85 -16.37 -2.19
C GLY A 91 -4.19 -15.90 -0.78
N PHE A 92 -3.28 -16.12 0.17
CA PHE A 92 -3.42 -15.62 1.54
C PHE A 92 -2.20 -14.79 1.92
N ALA A 93 -2.44 -13.58 2.42
CA ALA A 93 -1.45 -12.72 3.04
C ALA A 93 -1.86 -12.44 4.49
N ASP A 94 -2.04 -13.51 5.27
CA ASP A 94 -2.52 -13.52 6.65
C ASP A 94 -1.43 -13.21 7.69
N VAL A 95 -0.27 -12.75 7.23
CA VAL A 95 0.88 -12.35 8.04
C VAL A 95 1.23 -10.88 7.82
N TRP A 96 1.72 -10.20 8.85
CA TRP A 96 2.20 -8.82 8.73
C TRP A 96 3.35 -8.74 7.71
N HIS A 97 3.20 -7.86 6.72
CA HIS A 97 4.20 -7.66 5.68
C HIS A 97 4.15 -6.24 5.10
N THR A 98 5.16 -5.93 4.30
CA THR A 98 5.15 -4.81 3.35
C THR A 98 5.37 -5.41 1.96
N ASP A 99 4.55 -4.98 1.00
CA ASP A 99 4.51 -5.55 -0.35
C ASP A 99 5.88 -5.52 -1.04
N VAL A 100 6.26 -6.66 -1.60
CA VAL A 100 7.38 -6.82 -2.55
C VAL A 100 8.71 -6.20 -2.08
N THR A 101 9.00 -6.21 -0.77
CA THR A 101 10.26 -5.64 -0.22
C THR A 101 11.54 -6.33 -0.71
N PHE A 102 11.44 -7.49 -1.36
CA PHE A 102 12.58 -8.25 -1.90
C PHE A 102 13.14 -7.71 -3.23
N VAL A 103 12.52 -6.72 -3.86
CA VAL A 103 13.05 -6.06 -5.07
C VAL A 103 13.78 -4.75 -4.72
N ARG A 104 14.63 -4.26 -5.64
CA ARG A 104 15.42 -3.04 -5.44
C ARG A 104 14.56 -1.76 -5.30
N ARG A 105 13.43 -1.71 -5.99
CA ARG A 105 12.47 -0.59 -5.97
C ARG A 105 11.09 -1.13 -5.58
N PRO A 106 10.80 -1.35 -4.29
CA PRO A 106 9.49 -1.81 -3.85
C PRO A 106 8.40 -0.79 -4.25
N PRO A 107 7.14 -1.24 -4.44
CA PRO A 107 6.02 -0.35 -4.69
C PRO A 107 5.87 0.68 -3.56
N ALA A 108 5.63 1.94 -3.93
CA ALA A 108 5.40 3.01 -2.96
C ALA A 108 3.94 3.08 -2.50
N ILE A 109 3.00 2.68 -3.37
CA ILE A 109 1.56 2.74 -3.18
C ILE A 109 0.95 1.52 -3.87
N SER A 110 -0.04 0.89 -3.21
CA SER A 110 -0.90 -0.14 -3.78
C SER A 110 -2.35 0.35 -3.77
N VAL A 111 -3.11 0.06 -4.82
CA VAL A 111 -4.57 0.31 -4.86
C VAL A 111 -5.27 -1.04 -4.84
N LEU A 112 -6.06 -1.30 -3.80
CA LEU A 112 -6.81 -2.54 -3.63
C LEU A 112 -8.31 -2.27 -3.81
N ARG A 113 -8.94 -3.00 -4.74
CA ARG A 113 -10.38 -2.91 -5.01
C ARG A 113 -11.05 -4.25 -4.67
N ALA A 114 -12.10 -4.21 -3.86
CA ALA A 114 -12.91 -5.38 -3.59
C ALA A 114 -13.74 -5.75 -4.84
N VAL A 115 -13.68 -7.02 -5.25
CA VAL A 115 -14.45 -7.56 -6.39
C VAL A 115 -15.51 -8.54 -5.90
N VAL A 116 -15.09 -9.57 -5.17
CA VAL A 116 -15.96 -10.54 -4.50
C VAL A 116 -15.57 -10.58 -3.03
N LEU A 117 -16.54 -10.43 -2.13
CA LEU A 117 -16.32 -10.47 -0.68
C LEU A 117 -17.09 -11.64 -0.06
N PRO A 118 -16.55 -12.30 0.97
CA PRO A 118 -17.32 -13.27 1.75
C PRO A 118 -18.45 -12.57 2.52
N PRO A 119 -19.49 -13.30 2.95
CA PRO A 119 -20.60 -12.71 3.73
C PRO A 119 -20.15 -12.12 5.09
N SER A 120 -19.00 -12.56 5.61
CA SER A 120 -18.38 -12.07 6.85
C SER A 120 -16.91 -12.40 6.89
N GLY A 121 -16.11 -11.62 7.63
CA GLY A 121 -14.66 -11.76 7.69
C GLY A 121 -13.96 -11.15 6.48
N GLY A 122 -12.67 -11.48 6.30
CA GLY A 122 -11.85 -10.88 5.23
C GLY A 122 -11.32 -9.47 5.56
N ASP A 123 -11.31 -9.12 6.84
CA ASP A 123 -10.78 -7.84 7.30
C ASP A 123 -9.30 -7.69 6.96
N THR A 124 -8.92 -6.51 6.47
CA THR A 124 -7.52 -6.15 6.23
C THR A 124 -7.08 -5.17 7.30
N ASN A 125 -5.91 -5.42 7.90
CA ASN A 125 -5.32 -4.55 8.91
C ASN A 125 -4.07 -3.87 8.36
N TRP A 126 -3.83 -2.64 8.79
CA TRP A 126 -2.63 -1.87 8.47
C TRP A 126 -1.93 -1.43 9.76
N ALA A 127 -0.63 -1.18 9.68
CA ALA A 127 0.18 -0.66 10.79
C ALA A 127 1.08 0.50 10.31
N ASP A 128 1.25 1.51 11.16
CA ASP A 128 2.11 2.67 10.87
C ASP A 128 3.56 2.42 11.31
N SER A 129 4.44 2.17 10.33
CA SER A 129 5.87 1.98 10.59
C SER A 129 6.60 3.28 10.96
N GLN A 130 6.08 4.45 10.55
CA GLN A 130 6.62 5.74 10.94
C GLN A 130 6.37 5.99 12.43
N LEU A 131 5.12 5.84 12.87
CA LEU A 131 4.77 5.99 14.28
C LEU A 131 5.44 4.93 15.16
N ALA A 132 5.57 3.69 14.68
CA ALA A 132 6.32 2.64 15.36
C ALA A 132 7.78 3.06 15.60
N TYR A 133 8.45 3.61 14.58
CA TYR A 133 9.83 4.10 14.72
C TYR A 133 9.94 5.33 15.65
N GLU A 134 8.99 6.28 15.53
CA GLU A 134 8.92 7.49 16.37
C GLU A 134 8.63 7.20 17.84
N SER A 135 8.04 6.05 18.16
CA SER A 135 7.77 5.62 19.54
C SER A 135 8.92 4.86 20.20
N LEU A 136 9.98 4.48 19.46
CA LEU A 136 11.15 3.81 20.02
C LEU A 136 11.90 4.72 20.99
N SER A 137 12.45 4.12 22.06
CA SER A 137 13.38 4.83 22.95
C SER A 137 14.62 5.31 22.18
N PRO A 138 15.28 6.40 22.58
CA PRO A 138 16.44 6.93 21.85
C PRO A 138 17.55 5.90 21.62
N GLY A 139 17.82 5.04 22.62
CA GLY A 139 18.83 3.99 22.50
C GLY A 139 18.43 2.89 21.51
N LEU A 140 17.17 2.47 21.50
CA LEU A 140 16.69 1.47 20.55
C LEU A 140 16.62 2.02 19.12
N ARG A 141 16.19 3.28 18.96
CA ARG A 141 16.22 3.98 17.67
C ARG A 141 17.64 4.03 17.11
N ALA A 142 18.60 4.51 17.90
CA ALA A 142 20.00 4.57 17.51
C ALA A 142 20.56 3.19 17.14
N TYR A 143 20.16 2.13 17.85
CA TYR A 143 20.54 0.77 17.50
C TYR A 143 19.95 0.33 16.16
N VAL A 144 18.64 0.50 15.95
CA VAL A 144 17.96 0.13 14.71
C VAL A 144 18.55 0.86 13.49
N ASP A 145 18.99 2.12 13.65
CA ASP A 145 19.64 2.90 12.59
C ASP A 145 20.97 2.28 12.10
N THR A 146 21.59 1.42 12.91
CA THR A 146 22.81 0.68 12.56
C THR A 146 22.56 -0.64 11.82
N LEU A 147 21.30 -1.07 11.71
CA LEU A 147 20.95 -2.36 11.16
C LEU A 147 20.61 -2.26 9.67
N THR A 148 20.85 -3.36 8.95
CA THR A 148 20.38 -3.57 7.60
C THR A 148 19.59 -4.88 7.56
N ALA A 149 18.34 -4.81 7.12
CA ALA A 149 17.50 -5.97 6.88
C ALA A 149 17.75 -6.50 5.46
N VAL A 150 17.97 -7.80 5.31
CA VAL A 150 17.97 -8.45 3.98
C VAL A 150 16.60 -9.11 3.77
N PRO A 151 15.71 -8.51 2.97
CA PRO A 151 14.41 -9.08 2.68
C PRO A 151 14.57 -10.33 1.80
N ARG A 152 13.76 -11.35 2.11
CA ARG A 152 13.65 -12.58 1.33
C ARG A 152 12.23 -12.66 0.78
N ARG A 153 12.02 -13.48 -0.25
CA ARG A 153 10.69 -13.72 -0.84
C ARG A 153 9.67 -14.29 0.16
N GLN A 154 10.14 -15.00 1.19
CA GLN A 154 9.31 -15.47 2.32
C GLN A 154 9.40 -14.46 3.47
N PRO A 155 8.40 -14.40 4.39
CA PRO A 155 8.34 -13.45 5.51
C PRO A 155 9.38 -13.74 6.61
N ARG A 156 10.66 -13.80 6.23
CA ARG A 156 11.81 -13.96 7.10
C ARG A 156 12.80 -12.87 6.79
N VAL A 157 12.94 -11.94 7.74
CA VAL A 157 13.96 -10.91 7.69
C VAL A 157 15.18 -11.39 8.48
N ARG A 158 16.36 -11.32 7.86
CA ARG A 158 17.63 -11.46 8.60
C ARG A 158 18.22 -10.06 8.80
N LEU A 159 18.46 -9.72 10.06
CA LEU A 159 19.15 -8.48 10.43
C LEU A 159 20.67 -8.70 10.35
N LEU A 160 21.36 -7.79 9.68
CA LEU A 160 22.81 -7.74 9.56
C LEU A 160 23.30 -6.38 10.05
N PRO A 161 24.54 -6.29 10.57
CA PRO A 161 25.20 -5.00 10.77
C PRO A 161 25.29 -4.25 9.43
N ARG A 162 25.06 -2.94 9.44
CA ARG A 162 25.22 -2.12 8.24
C ARG A 162 26.70 -2.16 7.79
N PRO A 163 27.00 -2.49 6.52
CA PRO A 163 28.37 -2.46 6.03
C PRO A 163 28.93 -1.03 6.09
N ALA A 164 30.22 -0.90 6.39
CA ALA A 164 30.90 0.39 6.38
C ALA A 164 30.76 1.03 4.97
N PRO A 165 30.59 2.36 4.88
CA PRO A 165 30.49 3.03 3.59
C PRO A 165 31.75 2.73 2.77
N SER A 166 31.57 2.25 1.54
CA SER A 166 32.64 2.19 0.55
C SER A 166 33.04 3.62 0.21
N GLY A 167 34.30 3.97 0.52
CA GLY A 167 34.90 5.26 0.20
C GLY A 167 35.13 5.49 -1.28
#